data_AF-A0A2V7AYK7-F1
#
_entry.id   AF-A0A2V7AYK7-F1
#
_cell.length_a   1.000
_cell.length_b   1.000
_cell.length_c   1.000
_cell.angle_alpha   90.00
_cell.angle_beta   90.00
_cell.angle_gamma   90.00
#
_symmetry.space_group_name_H-M   'P 1'
#
loop_
_entity.id
_entity.type
_entity.pdbx_description
1 polymer ?
#
loop_
_entity_poly.entity_id
_entity_poly.type
_entity_poly.pdbx_seq_one_letter_code
_entity_poly.pdbx_strand_id
1 'polypeptide(L)'
;MRRLVLPTSWVIVVLYLGSAYFGAEQTRDLVSPILKWLAPTAPPAALQAAHLLLRKLCHLSEYGILAFLWFRTLIARPDRSPRAAAWLALGICLTCAFVDEAHQSMLLTRTGSARDLVLDAAGALGVLIVSRTRREAGDRIPWVDVATPQSAE
;
A
#
# COMPACT_ATOMS: atom_id res chain seq x y z
N MET A 1 20.77 5.36 -7.59
CA MET A 1 19.59 6.20 -7.91
C MET A 1 18.42 5.42 -8.50
N ARG A 2 18.60 4.54 -9.51
CA ARG A 2 17.48 3.84 -10.20
C ARG A 2 16.49 3.09 -9.30
N ARG A 3 16.95 2.50 -8.18
CA ARG A 3 16.09 1.74 -7.26
C ARG A 3 15.07 2.58 -6.47
N LEU A 4 15.29 3.89 -6.35
CA LEU A 4 14.37 4.79 -5.64
C LEU A 4 13.25 5.30 -6.54
N VAL A 5 13.39 5.24 -7.86
CA VAL A 5 12.43 5.81 -8.83
C VAL A 5 11.02 5.27 -8.60
N LEU A 6 10.89 3.95 -8.45
CA LEU A 6 9.59 3.30 -8.25
C LEU A 6 8.92 3.75 -6.93
N PRO A 7 9.53 3.56 -5.73
CA PRO A 7 8.87 3.99 -4.49
C PRO A 7 8.62 5.50 -4.46
N THR A 8 9.51 6.34 -5.00
CA THR A 8 9.27 7.80 -5.03
C THR A 8 8.17 8.18 -6.02
N SER A 9 8.08 7.52 -7.18
CA SER A 9 6.97 7.75 -8.11
C SER A 9 5.63 7.37 -7.49
N TRP A 10 5.61 6.32 -6.67
CA TRP A 10 4.40 5.91 -5.98
C TRP A 10 4.00 6.90 -4.87
N VAL A 11 4.95 7.52 -4.17
CA VAL A 11 4.65 8.64 -3.26
C VAL A 11 3.92 9.77 -4.00
N ILE A 12 4.38 10.11 -5.21
CA ILE A 12 3.72 11.14 -6.04
C ILE A 12 2.29 10.71 -6.38
N VAL A 13 2.08 9.44 -6.73
CA VAL A 13 0.74 8.89 -6.99
C VAL A 13 -0.16 9.00 -5.77
N VAL A 14 0.32 8.61 -4.58
CA VAL A 14 -0.45 8.71 -3.33
C VAL A 14 -0.88 10.15 -3.06
N LEU A 15 0.05 11.10 -3.10
CA LEU A 15 -0.26 12.52 -2.87
C LEU A 15 -1.19 13.11 -3.94
N TYR A 16 -1.06 12.66 -5.19
CA TYR A 16 -1.95 13.06 -6.27
C TYR A 16 -3.37 12.52 -6.06
N LEU A 17 -3.53 11.26 -5.65
CA LEU A 17 -4.82 10.67 -5.29
C LEU A 17 -5.38 11.27 -3.99
N GLY A 18 -4.53 11.82 -3.12
CA GLY A 18 -4.91 12.64 -1.96
C GLY A 18 -5.41 14.06 -2.29
N SER A 19 -5.27 14.52 -3.54
CA SER A 19 -5.63 15.89 -3.93
C SER A 19 -7.13 16.17 -4.03
N ALA A 20 -7.49 17.45 -4.17
CA ALA A 20 -8.89 17.88 -4.33
C ALA A 20 -9.61 17.23 -5.53
N TYR A 21 -8.86 16.79 -6.56
CA TYR A 21 -9.42 16.14 -7.76
C TYR A 21 -10.13 14.81 -7.46
N PHE A 22 -9.71 14.12 -6.40
CA PHE A 22 -10.28 12.81 -6.00
C PHE A 22 -11.08 12.90 -4.70
N GLY A 23 -11.65 14.07 -4.39
CA GLY A 23 -12.58 14.27 -3.28
C GLY A 23 -13.80 13.33 -3.36
N ALA A 24 -14.52 13.19 -2.25
CA ALA A 24 -15.60 12.21 -2.14
C ALA A 24 -16.74 12.45 -3.15
N GLU A 25 -17.06 13.72 -3.44
CA GLU A 25 -18.06 14.07 -4.45
C GLU A 25 -17.58 13.71 -5.86
N GLN A 26 -16.35 14.11 -6.21
CA GLN A 26 -15.76 13.84 -7.53
C GLN A 26 -15.65 12.35 -7.83
N THR A 27 -15.17 11.55 -6.86
CA THR A 27 -15.07 10.10 -7.06
C THR A 27 -16.44 9.44 -7.09
N ARG A 28 -17.43 9.97 -6.36
CA ARG A 28 -18.80 9.43 -6.40
C ARG A 28 -19.38 9.60 -7.79
N ASP A 29 -19.21 10.77 -8.39
CA ASP A 29 -19.76 11.07 -9.71
C ASP A 29 -19.10 10.23 -10.82
N LEU A 30 -17.81 9.89 -10.65
CA LEU A 30 -17.10 8.96 -11.52
C LEU A 30 -17.54 7.49 -11.34
N VAL A 31 -17.71 7.05 -10.09
CA VAL A 31 -17.94 5.63 -9.74
C VAL A 31 -19.43 5.24 -9.80
N SER A 32 -20.33 6.17 -9.52
CA SER A 32 -21.79 5.95 -9.47
C SER A 32 -22.37 5.37 -10.77
N PRO A 33 -22.00 5.82 -11.98
CA PRO A 33 -22.46 5.20 -13.22
C PRO A 33 -22.09 3.72 -13.32
N ILE A 34 -20.87 3.36 -12.90
CA ILE A 34 -20.37 1.98 -12.92
C ILE A 34 -21.16 1.13 -11.91
N LEU A 35 -21.36 1.63 -10.70
CA LEU A 35 -22.11 0.90 -9.67
C LEU A 35 -23.59 0.70 -10.07
N LYS A 36 -24.22 1.71 -10.68
CA LYS A 36 -25.59 1.61 -11.21
C LYS A 36 -25.67 0.66 -12.40
N TRP A 37 -24.64 0.58 -13.22
CA TRP A 37 -24.59 -0.40 -14.30
C TRP A 37 -24.45 -1.83 -13.77
N LEU A 38 -23.60 -2.05 -12.74
CA LEU A 38 -23.40 -3.36 -12.11
C LEU A 38 -24.59 -3.82 -11.26
N ALA A 39 -25.25 -2.90 -10.57
CA ALA A 39 -26.37 -3.19 -9.69
C ALA A 39 -27.51 -2.17 -9.88
N PRO A 40 -28.26 -2.25 -11.00
CA PRO A 40 -29.27 -1.25 -11.38
C PRO A 40 -30.41 -1.09 -10.39
N THR A 41 -30.73 -2.17 -9.66
CA THR A 41 -31.83 -2.21 -8.69
C THR A 41 -31.37 -1.92 -7.26
N ALA A 42 -30.08 -1.64 -7.05
CA ALA A 42 -29.56 -1.38 -5.71
C ALA A 42 -30.10 -0.06 -5.14
N PRO A 43 -30.48 -0.02 -3.84
CA PRO A 43 -30.94 1.21 -3.22
C PRO A 43 -29.79 2.23 -3.12
N PRO A 44 -30.08 3.54 -3.11
CA PRO A 44 -29.04 4.59 -3.05
C PRO A 44 -28.06 4.43 -1.88
N ALA A 45 -28.54 3.97 -0.72
CA ALA A 45 -27.70 3.72 0.45
C ALA A 45 -26.65 2.62 0.21
N ALA A 46 -26.99 1.57 -0.55
CA ALA A 46 -26.05 0.49 -0.88
C ALA A 46 -24.97 0.99 -1.85
N LEU A 47 -25.33 1.82 -2.84
CA LEU A 47 -24.38 2.45 -3.75
C LEU A 47 -23.41 3.38 -3.02
N GLN A 48 -23.92 4.15 -2.04
CA GLN A 48 -23.09 5.00 -1.19
C GLN A 48 -22.13 4.17 -0.33
N ALA A 49 -22.61 3.10 0.30
CA ALA A 49 -21.78 2.20 1.09
C ALA A 49 -20.68 1.52 0.24
N ALA A 50 -21.02 1.08 -0.97
CA ALA A 50 -20.07 0.51 -1.92
C ALA A 50 -18.99 1.53 -2.34
N HIS A 51 -19.39 2.76 -2.65
CA HIS A 51 -18.43 3.83 -2.97
C HIS A 51 -17.51 4.15 -1.78
N LEU A 52 -18.03 4.23 -0.56
CA LEU A 52 -17.22 4.41 0.65
C LEU A 52 -16.25 3.23 0.88
N LEU A 53 -16.70 2.00 0.64
CA LEU A 53 -15.85 0.82 0.75
C LEU A 53 -14.73 0.85 -0.28
N LEU A 54 -15.03 1.19 -1.54
CA LEU A 54 -14.03 1.33 -2.60
C LEU A 54 -12.96 2.36 -2.23
N ARG A 55 -13.35 3.51 -1.67
CA ARG A 55 -12.40 4.51 -1.19
C ARG A 55 -11.47 3.94 -0.11
N LYS A 56 -12.02 3.27 0.91
CA LYS A 56 -11.21 2.64 1.98
C LYS A 56 -10.25 1.57 1.45
N LEU A 57 -10.70 0.78 0.47
CA LEU A 57 -9.85 -0.22 -0.18
C LEU A 57 -8.74 0.42 -1.02
N CYS A 58 -8.99 1.59 -1.63
CA CYS A 58 -7.98 2.36 -2.35
C CYS A 58 -6.87 2.81 -1.39
N HIS A 59 -7.23 3.48 -0.29
CA HIS A 59 -6.31 3.88 0.79
C HIS A 59 -5.47 2.70 1.31
N LEU A 60 -6.13 1.60 1.68
CA LEU A 60 -5.45 0.37 2.12
C LEU A 60 -4.44 -0.14 1.08
N SER A 61 -4.81 -0.12 -0.21
CA SER A 61 -3.99 -0.64 -1.31
C SER A 61 -2.83 0.29 -1.66
N GLU A 62 -3.07 1.60 -1.68
CA GLU A 62 -2.07 2.64 -1.94
C GLU A 62 -0.88 2.52 -0.99
N TYR A 63 -1.15 2.44 0.31
CA TYR A 63 -0.12 2.31 1.33
C TYR A 63 0.46 0.90 1.42
N GLY A 64 -0.32 -0.14 1.11
CA GLY A 64 0.20 -1.50 0.94
C GLY A 64 1.25 -1.59 -0.18
N ILE A 65 0.96 -1.01 -1.35
CA ILE A 65 1.89 -0.97 -2.48
C ILE A 65 3.10 -0.10 -2.14
N LEU A 66 2.89 1.07 -1.53
CA LEU A 66 3.98 1.95 -1.10
C LEU A 66 4.96 1.22 -0.17
N ALA A 67 4.42 0.52 0.84
CA ALA A 67 5.20 -0.24 1.80
C ALA A 67 5.99 -1.38 1.13
N PHE A 68 5.38 -2.10 0.19
CA PHE A 68 6.05 -3.13 -0.59
C PHE A 68 7.23 -2.57 -1.40
N LEU A 69 7.03 -1.45 -2.11
CA LEU A 69 8.07 -0.84 -2.94
C LEU A 69 9.25 -0.34 -2.11
N TRP A 70 8.98 0.30 -0.97
CA TRP A 70 10.02 0.71 -0.03
C TRP A 70 10.73 -0.50 0.56
N PHE A 71 10.00 -1.51 1.03
CA PHE A 71 10.60 -2.72 1.58
C PHE A 71 11.55 -3.40 0.59
N ARG A 72 11.10 -3.62 -0.66
CA ARG A 72 11.94 -4.20 -1.73
C ARG A 72 13.21 -3.39 -2.00
N THR A 73 13.12 -2.07 -1.92
CA THR A 73 14.25 -1.19 -2.16
C THR A 73 15.25 -1.23 -1.00
N LEU A 74 14.75 -1.26 0.23
CA LEU A 74 15.56 -1.24 1.44
C LEU A 74 16.22 -2.60 1.72
N ILE A 75 15.53 -3.71 1.47
CA ILE A 75 16.06 -5.06 1.67
C ILE A 75 17.06 -5.50 0.60
N ALA A 76 17.13 -4.76 -0.52
CA ALA A 76 18.14 -4.99 -1.55
C ALA A 76 19.54 -4.52 -1.12
N ARG A 77 19.68 -3.84 0.03
CA ARG A 77 20.99 -3.47 0.56
C ARG A 77 21.57 -4.63 1.40
N PRO A 78 22.83 -5.03 1.17
CA PRO A 78 23.42 -6.22 1.78
C PRO A 78 23.59 -6.11 3.30
N ASP A 79 23.64 -4.90 3.85
CA ASP A 79 23.77 -4.58 5.28
C ASP A 79 22.42 -4.59 6.03
N ARG A 80 21.31 -4.83 5.35
CA ARG A 80 19.96 -4.64 5.90
C ARG A 80 19.29 -5.95 6.27
N SER A 81 18.90 -6.12 7.53
CA SER A 81 18.01 -7.22 7.91
C SER A 81 16.58 -7.00 7.41
N PRO A 82 15.80 -8.07 7.15
CA PRO A 82 14.37 -7.96 6.81
C PRO A 82 13.57 -7.17 7.84
N ARG A 83 13.89 -7.32 9.13
CA ARG A 83 13.26 -6.56 10.22
C ARG A 83 13.55 -5.06 10.10
N ALA A 84 14.81 -4.68 9.92
CA ALA A 84 15.20 -3.26 9.80
C ALA A 84 14.60 -2.61 8.55
N ALA A 85 14.59 -3.33 7.42
CA ALA A 85 13.95 -2.86 6.19
C ALA A 85 12.45 -2.62 6.37
N ALA A 86 11.74 -3.52 7.06
CA ALA A 86 10.32 -3.38 7.33
C ALA A 86 9.99 -2.18 8.23
N TRP A 87 10.75 -1.98 9.32
CA TRP A 87 10.53 -0.83 10.20
C TRP A 87 10.79 0.51 9.52
N LEU A 88 11.84 0.60 8.70
CA LEU A 88 12.12 1.82 7.95
C LEU A 88 11.07 2.08 6.86
N ALA A 89 10.62 1.04 6.14
CA ALA A 89 9.52 1.17 5.18
C ALA A 89 8.23 1.63 5.85
N LEU A 90 7.89 1.07 7.02
CA LEU A 90 6.74 1.49 7.81
C LEU A 90 6.86 2.96 8.23
N GLY A 91 8.01 3.38 8.76
CA GLY A 91 8.25 4.76 9.13
C GLY A 91 8.01 5.73 7.96
N ILE A 92 8.53 5.41 6.77
CA ILE A 92 8.30 6.21 5.56
C ILE A 92 6.81 6.26 5.19
N CYS A 93 6.10 5.13 5.27
CA CYS A 93 4.67 5.08 4.96
C CYS A 93 3.84 5.91 5.95
N LEU A 94 4.15 5.82 7.25
CA LEU A 94 3.47 6.61 8.28
C LEU A 94 3.73 8.11 8.14
N THR A 95 4.95 8.51 7.80
CA THR A 95 5.26 9.90 7.47
C THR A 95 4.48 10.36 6.24
N CYS A 96 4.43 9.54 5.18
CA CYS A 96 3.65 9.85 3.98
C CYS A 96 2.16 10.00 4.29
N ALA A 97 1.60 9.07 5.08
CA ALA A 97 0.19 9.08 5.50
C ALA A 97 -0.15 10.32 6.33
N PHE A 98 0.73 10.68 7.27
CA PHE A 98 0.56 11.90 8.04
C PHE A 98 0.60 13.16 7.16
N VAL A 99 1.55 13.24 6.22
CA VAL A 99 1.65 14.39 5.31
C VAL A 99 0.44 14.49 4.39
N ASP A 100 -0.02 13.37 3.85
CA ASP A 100 -1.21 13.32 3.00
C ASP A 100 -2.45 13.77 3.76
N GLU A 101 -2.66 13.23 4.96
CA GLU A 101 -3.77 13.57 5.85
C GLU A 101 -3.75 15.06 6.27
N ALA A 102 -2.57 15.57 6.64
CA ALA A 102 -2.38 16.99 6.94
C ALA A 102 -2.70 17.87 5.73
N HIS A 103 -2.26 17.49 4.52
CA HIS A 103 -2.58 18.19 3.29
C HIS A 103 -4.09 18.15 3.00
N GLN A 104 -4.75 17.00 3.16
CA GLN A 104 -6.20 16.85 2.97
C GLN A 104 -7.00 17.73 3.94
N SER A 105 -6.53 17.89 5.18
CA SER A 105 -7.17 18.78 6.18
C SER A 105 -7.17 20.27 5.78
N MET A 106 -6.34 20.67 4.82
CA MET A 106 -6.26 22.04 4.30
C MET A 106 -7.16 22.27 3.08
N LEU A 107 -7.80 21.21 2.55
CA LEU A 107 -8.62 21.29 1.34
C LEU A 107 -10.11 21.44 1.70
N LEU A 108 -10.82 22.38 1.09
CA LEU A 108 -12.26 22.59 1.35
C LEU A 108 -13.15 21.42 0.90
N THR A 109 -12.68 20.65 -0.10
CA THR A 109 -13.43 19.51 -0.66
C THR A 109 -13.12 18.19 0.03
N ARG A 110 -12.26 18.20 1.05
CA ARG A 110 -11.90 17.03 1.84
C ARG A 110 -11.96 17.33 3.33
N THR A 111 -12.26 16.29 4.09
CA THR A 111 -12.11 16.34 5.54
C THR A 111 -11.01 15.38 5.89
N GLY A 112 -9.99 15.89 6.56
CA GLY A 112 -9.01 14.99 7.14
C GLY A 112 -9.65 14.02 8.13
N SER A 113 -9.21 12.77 8.14
CA SER A 113 -9.76 11.65 8.89
C SER A 113 -8.66 10.82 9.54
N ALA A 114 -8.58 10.89 10.87
CA ALA A 114 -7.71 10.00 11.65
C ALA A 114 -8.00 8.50 11.39
N ARG A 115 -9.19 8.15 10.89
CA ARG A 115 -9.54 6.79 10.50
C ARG A 115 -8.84 6.36 9.21
N ASP A 116 -8.64 7.28 8.28
CA ASP A 116 -7.97 6.99 7.01
C ASP A 116 -6.47 6.79 7.26
N LEU A 117 -5.85 7.62 8.11
CA LEU A 117 -4.49 7.38 8.63
C LEU A 117 -4.30 5.97 9.22
N VAL A 118 -5.27 5.49 10.01
CA VAL A 118 -5.22 4.14 10.60
C VAL A 118 -5.36 3.06 9.53
N LEU A 119 -6.22 3.26 8.53
CA LEU A 119 -6.37 2.32 7.41
C LEU A 119 -5.10 2.26 6.55
N ASP A 120 -4.50 3.40 6.27
CA ASP A 120 -3.22 3.52 5.54
C ASP A 120 -2.11 2.77 6.28
N ALA A 121 -2.00 2.98 7.59
CA ALA A 121 -1.07 2.26 8.46
C ALA A 121 -1.33 0.74 8.46
N ALA A 122 -2.60 0.32 8.48
CA ALA A 122 -2.96 -1.10 8.45
C ALA A 122 -2.58 -1.76 7.11
N GLY A 123 -2.78 -1.06 5.99
CA GLY A 123 -2.40 -1.53 4.65
C GLY A 123 -0.89 -1.72 4.54
N ALA A 124 -0.12 -0.71 4.97
CA ALA A 124 1.33 -0.79 5.02
C ALA A 124 1.81 -1.95 5.92
N LEU A 125 1.30 -2.04 7.15
CA LEU A 125 1.71 -3.05 8.11
C LEU A 125 1.41 -4.47 7.61
N GLY A 126 0.20 -4.71 7.09
CA GLY A 126 -0.21 -6.02 6.58
C GLY A 126 0.72 -6.51 5.47
N VAL A 127 1.03 -5.64 4.49
CA VAL A 127 1.93 -5.99 3.39
C VAL A 127 3.37 -6.21 3.87
N LEU A 128 3.85 -5.44 4.84
CA LEU A 128 5.18 -5.62 5.42
C LEU A 128 5.32 -6.94 6.19
N ILE A 129 4.30 -7.34 6.95
CA ILE A 129 4.29 -8.65 7.63
C ILE A 129 4.39 -9.78 6.60
N VAL A 130 3.58 -9.74 5.54
CA VAL A 130 3.60 -10.76 4.49
C VAL A 130 4.94 -10.76 3.74
N SER A 131 5.46 -9.57 3.39
CA SER A 131 6.71 -9.45 2.62
C SER A 131 7.92 -9.92 3.43
N ARG A 132 7.95 -9.60 4.73
CA ARG A 132 9.01 -10.01 5.64
C ARG A 132 9.01 -11.52 5.88
N THR A 133 7.84 -12.10 6.17
CA THR A 133 7.72 -13.55 6.44
C THR A 133 8.11 -14.37 5.21
N ARG A 134 7.68 -13.96 4.00
CA ARG A 134 8.10 -14.60 2.74
C ARG A 134 9.61 -14.56 2.53
N ARG A 135 10.27 -13.45 2.89
CA ARG A 135 11.72 -13.34 2.77
C ARG A 135 12.45 -14.24 3.76
N GLU A 136 12.05 -14.20 5.03
CA GLU A 136 12.64 -15.05 6.08
C GLU A 136 12.41 -16.55 5.84
N ALA A 137 11.34 -16.93 5.12
CA ALA A 137 11.13 -18.31 4.68
C ALA A 137 12.09 -18.70 3.54
N GLY A 138 12.29 -17.81 2.57
CA GLY A 138 13.25 -18.03 1.47
C GLY A 138 14.70 -18.14 1.95
N ASP A 139 15.10 -17.32 2.93
CA ASP A 139 16.45 -17.39 3.51
C ASP A 139 16.68 -18.67 4.34
N ARG A 140 15.61 -19.35 4.77
CA ARG A 140 15.65 -20.58 5.59
C ARG A 140 15.72 -21.89 4.80
N ILE A 141 15.60 -21.84 3.47
CA ILE A 141 15.80 -23.01 2.60
C ILE A 141 17.20 -22.88 1.99
N PRO A 142 18.27 -23.29 2.70
CA PRO A 142 19.54 -23.53 2.04
C PRO A 142 19.30 -24.69 1.08
N TRP A 143 19.69 -24.52 -0.19
CA TRP A 143 19.69 -25.58 -1.18
C TRP A 143 20.20 -26.86 -0.55
N VAL A 144 19.41 -27.93 -0.64
CA VAL A 144 19.90 -29.27 -0.32
C VAL A 144 21.07 -29.48 -1.26
N ASP A 145 22.29 -29.48 -0.72
CA ASP A 145 23.45 -30.04 -1.41
C ASP A 145 23.07 -31.50 -1.67
N VAL A 146 22.51 -31.75 -2.86
CA VAL A 146 22.38 -33.08 -3.41
C VAL A 146 23.82 -33.53 -3.61
N ALA A 147 24.36 -34.14 -2.56
CA ALA A 147 25.62 -34.82 -2.58
C ALA A 147 25.59 -35.74 -3.80
N THR A 148 26.37 -35.39 -4.81
CA THR A 148 26.72 -36.29 -5.91
C THR A 148 27.19 -37.60 -5.27
N PRO A 149 26.59 -38.76 -5.61
CA PRO A 149 27.11 -40.02 -5.15
C PRO A 149 28.56 -40.11 -5.63
N GLN A 150 29.51 -40.21 -4.70
CA GLN A 150 30.87 -40.64 -5.05
C GLN A 150 30.71 -42.04 -5.63
N SER A 151 30.73 -42.12 -6.96
CA SER A 151 30.86 -43.38 -7.67
C SER A 151 32.16 -44.02 -7.24
N ALA A 152 32.03 -45.23 -6.72
CA ALA A 152 33.09 -46.11 -6.29
C ALA A 152 34.21 -46.25 -7.33
N GLU A 153 35.45 -46.11 -6.86
CA GLU A 153 36.63 -46.78 -7.40
C GLU A 153 37.41 -47.40 -6.23
#